data_AF-A0A960D2P7-F1
#
_entry.id   AF-A0A960D2P7-F1
#
_cell.length_a   1.000
_cell.length_b   1.000
_cell.length_c   1.000
_cell.angle_alpha   90.00
_cell.angle_beta   90.00
_cell.angle_gamma   90.00
#
_symmetry.space_group_name_H-M   'P 1'
#
loop_
_entity.id
_entity.type
_entity.pdbx_description
1 polymer ?
#
loop_
_entity_poly.entity_id
_entity_poly.type
_entity_poly.pdbx_seq_one_letter_code
_entity_poly.pdbx_strand_id
1 'polypeptide(L)' 'AWPTVPRSVEWKHGICQALGWPHRTQADIAQAWQRIRGSVRDWTDLEPELIGRVEELIDFVTQPN' A
#
# COMPACT_ATOMS: atom_id res chain seq x y z
N ALA A 1 -14.06 -2.32 3.88
CA ALA A 1 -13.22 -3.42 3.38
C ALA A 1 -12.19 -2.85 2.42
N TRP A 2 -10.98 -3.40 2.36
CA TRP A 2 -9.96 -2.98 1.40
C TRP A 2 -10.33 -3.46 -0.02
N PRO A 3 -10.10 -2.66 -1.08
CA PRO A 3 -10.44 -3.07 -2.43
C PRO A 3 -9.61 -4.26 -2.91
N THR A 4 -10.25 -5.15 -3.67
CA THR A 4 -9.57 -6.24 -4.38
C THR A 4 -9.10 -5.75 -5.74
N VAL A 5 -7.79 -5.76 -5.98
CA VAL A 5 -7.19 -5.36 -7.26
C VAL A 5 -6.66 -6.61 -7.97
N PRO A 6 -7.08 -6.90 -9.22
CA PRO A 6 -6.55 -8.03 -9.99
C PRO A 6 -5.03 -7.90 -10.19
N ARG A 7 -4.31 -9.02 -10.12
CA ARG A 7 -2.83 -9.05 -10.25
C ARG A 7 -2.30 -8.56 -11.60
N SER A 8 -3.15 -8.55 -12.63
CA SER A 8 -2.82 -8.05 -13.97
C SER A 8 -2.88 -6.52 -14.07
N VAL A 9 -3.40 -5.83 -13.05
CA VAL A 9 -3.52 -4.38 -13.01
C VAL A 9 -2.32 -3.83 -12.24
N GLU A 10 -1.72 -2.75 -12.74
CA GLU A 10 -0.72 -2.01 -11.97
C GLU A 10 -1.35 -1.60 -10.63
N TRP A 11 -0.72 -2.04 -9.54
CA TRP A 11 -1.40 -2.09 -8.25
C TRP A 11 -1.74 -0.68 -7.73
N LYS A 12 -0.88 0.32 -7.96
CA LYS A 12 -1.11 1.67 -7.45
C LYS A 12 -2.31 2.33 -8.10
N HIS A 13 -2.37 2.21 -9.41
CA HIS A 13 -3.47 2.65 -10.24
C HIS A 13 -4.75 1.92 -9.88
N GLY A 14 -4.69 0.58 -9.74
CA GLY A 14 -5.85 -0.24 -9.38
C GLY A 14 -6.45 0.13 -8.01
N ILE A 15 -5.61 0.41 -7.01
CA ILE A 15 -6.07 0.90 -5.70
C ILE A 15 -6.77 2.25 -5.84
N CYS A 16 -6.15 3.21 -6.53
CA CYS A 16 -6.74 4.55 -6.71
C CYS A 16 -8.08 4.46 -7.46
N GLN A 17 -8.15 3.66 -8.51
CA GLN A 17 -9.38 3.41 -9.25
C GLN A 17 -10.47 2.80 -8.37
N ALA A 18 -10.15 1.76 -7.59
CA ALA A 18 -11.12 1.07 -6.75
C ALA A 18 -11.63 1.94 -5.57
N LEU A 19 -10.81 2.87 -5.10
CA LEU A 19 -11.18 3.86 -4.08
C LEU A 19 -11.87 5.11 -4.66
N GLY A 20 -12.02 5.19 -5.98
CA GLY A 20 -12.59 6.36 -6.67
C GLY A 20 -11.71 7.61 -6.61
N TRP A 21 -10.41 7.44 -6.39
CA TRP A 21 -9.43 8.53 -6.33
C TRP A 21 -8.90 8.88 -7.72
N PRO A 22 -8.39 10.11 -7.93
CA PRO A 22 -7.71 10.48 -9.17
C PRO A 22 -6.59 9.49 -9.51
N HIS A 23 -6.50 9.09 -10.78
CA HIS A 23 -5.55 8.07 -11.25
C HIS A 23 -5.16 8.20 -12.72
N ARG A 24 -5.45 9.34 -13.37
CA ARG A 24 -5.24 9.49 -14.83
C ARG A 24 -3.80 9.84 -15.17
N THR A 25 -3.11 10.50 -14.25
CA THR A 25 -1.75 10.97 -14.44
C THR A 25 -0.83 10.41 -13.37
N GLN A 26 0.48 10.40 -13.66
CA GLN A 26 1.48 10.05 -12.64
C GLN A 26 1.43 10.98 -11.42
N ALA A 27 1.04 12.24 -11.61
CA ALA A 27 0.87 13.20 -10.53
C ALA A 27 -0.30 12.82 -9.61
N ASP A 28 -1.41 12.35 -10.17
CA ASP A 28 -2.56 11.85 -9.39
C ASP A 28 -2.14 10.68 -8.49
N ILE A 29 -1.44 9.70 -9.08
CA ILE A 29 -0.92 8.55 -8.36
C ILE A 29 0.04 9.01 -7.25
N ALA A 30 0.98 9.92 -7.56
CA ALA A 30 1.93 10.43 -6.58
C ALA A 30 1.23 11.13 -5.39
N GLN A 31 0.19 11.93 -5.65
CA GLN A 31 -0.59 12.60 -4.61
C GLN A 31 -1.32 11.59 -3.71
N ALA A 32 -1.90 10.53 -4.27
CA ALA A 32 -2.53 9.47 -3.50
C ALA A 32 -1.54 8.82 -2.51
N TRP A 33 -0.33 8.48 -2.97
CA TRP A 33 0.69 7.88 -2.09
C TRP A 33 1.27 8.86 -1.08
N GLN A 34 1.42 10.13 -1.46
CA GLN A 34 1.83 11.18 -0.53
C GLN A 34 0.79 11.33 0.59
N ARG A 35 -0.50 11.30 0.26
CA ARG A 35 -1.59 11.35 1.25
C ARG A 35 -1.54 10.17 2.21
N ILE A 36 -1.39 8.95 1.70
CA ILE A 36 -1.28 7.74 2.55
C ILE A 36 -0.03 7.80 3.43
N ARG A 37 1.13 8.14 2.85
CA ARG A 37 2.37 8.27 3.62
C ARG A 37 2.26 9.35 4.70
N GLY A 38 1.53 10.43 4.45
CA GLY A 38 1.30 11.50 5.41
C GLY A 38 0.32 11.16 6.54
N SER A 39 -0.39 10.02 6.47
CA SER A 39 -1.31 9.61 7.53
C SER A 39 -0.64 8.82 8.67
N VAL A 40 0.63 8.46 8.53
CA VAL A 40 1.40 7.68 9.51
C VAL A 40 2.65 8.48 9.88
N ARG A 41 2.85 8.73 11.18
CA ARG A 41 4.01 9.47 11.70
C ARG A 41 5.06 8.52 12.26
N ASP A 42 4.64 7.46 12.93
CA ASP A 42 5.50 6.42 13.49
C ASP A 42 4.79 5.06 13.49
N TRP A 43 5.52 3.98 13.81
CA TRP A 43 5.00 2.61 13.91
C TRP A 43 3.84 2.50 14.90
N THR A 44 3.75 3.38 15.89
CA THR A 44 2.64 3.42 16.87
C THR A 44 1.29 3.83 16.26
N ASP A 45 1.28 4.45 15.07
CA ASP A 45 0.05 4.77 14.36
C ASP A 45 -0.52 3.57 13.59
N LEU A 46 0.18 2.42 13.58
CA LEU A 46 -0.22 1.20 12.89
C LEU A 46 -0.77 0.16 13.86
N GLU A 47 -1.70 -0.66 13.37
CA GLU A 47 -2.16 -1.84 14.11
C GLU A 47 -0.99 -2.84 14.29
N PRO A 48 -0.74 -3.35 15.51
CA PRO A 48 0.35 -4.30 15.76
C PRO A 48 0.34 -5.53 14.84
N GLU A 49 -0.85 -6.01 14.48
CA GLU A 49 -1.04 -7.12 13.56
C GLU A 49 -0.48 -6.83 12.16
N LEU A 50 -0.57 -5.59 11.70
CA LEU A 50 0.00 -5.18 10.42
C LEU A 50 1.53 -5.22 10.47
N ILE A 51 2.11 -4.74 11.57
CA ILE A 51 3.56 -4.72 11.77
C ILE A 51 4.10 -6.15 11.73
N GLY A 52 3.52 -7.06 12.53
CA GLY A 52 3.95 -8.46 12.57
C GLY A 52 3.84 -9.17 11.21
N ARG A 53 2.78 -8.90 10.43
CA ARG A 53 2.65 -9.47 9.07
C ARG A 53 3.70 -8.95 8.10
N VAL A 54 4.15 -7.71 8.25
CA VAL A 54 5.23 -7.15 7.43
C VAL A 54 6.58 -7.76 7.81
N GLU A 55 6.84 -7.96 9.10
CA GLU A 55 8.04 -8.65 9.58
C GLU A 55 8.12 -10.08 9.04
N GLU A 56 7.04 -10.85 9.17
CA GLU A 56 6.93 -12.21 8.61
C GLU A 56 7.22 -12.25 7.09
N LEU A 57 6.72 -11.25 6.35
CA LEU A 57 6.98 -11.14 4.91
C LEU A 57 8.44 -10.81 4.60
N ILE A 58 9.05 -9.91 5.37
CA ILE A 58 10.47 -9.55 5.22
C ILE A 58 11.33 -10.78 5.49
N ASP A 59 11.07 -11.51 6.57
CA ASP A 59 11.79 -12.75 6.88
C ASP A 59 11.68 -13.76 5.74
N PHE A 60 10.47 -13.94 5.19
CA PHE A 60 10.23 -14.86 4.08
C PHE A 60 11.05 -14.50 2.82
N VAL A 61 11.15 -13.22 2.44
CA VAL A 61 11.85 -12.81 1.21
C VAL A 61 13.36 -12.64 1.39
N THR A 62 13.85 -12.59 2.63
CA THR A 62 15.28 -12.35 2.94
C THR A 62 16.03 -13.61 3.39
N GLN A 63 15.34 -14.71 3.69
CA GLN A 63 15.99 -15.98 3.99
C GLN A 63 16.87 -16.45 2.82
N PRO A 64 18.16 -16.77 3.06
CA PRO A 64 19.02 -17.36 2.04
C PRO A 64 18.54 -18.78 1.72
N ASN A 65 18.47 -19.10 0.43
CA ASN A 65 18.21 -20.46 -0.05
C ASN A 65 19.32 -21.43 0.35
#